data_AF-A0A7W7SHJ8-F1
#
_entry.id   AF-A0A7W7SHJ8-F1
#
_cell.length_a   1.000
_cell.length_b   1.000
_cell.length_c   1.000
_cell.angle_alpha   90.00
_cell.angle_beta   90.00
_cell.angle_gamma   90.00
#
_symmetry.space_group_name_H-M   'P 1'
#
loop_
_entity.id
_entity.type
_entity.pdbx_description
1 polymer ?
#
loop_
_entity_poly.entity_id
_entity_poly.type
_entity_poly.pdbx_seq_one_letter_code
_entity_poly.pdbx_strand_id
1 'polypeptide(L)'
;MTEQPTATQRIAETIRPAMLQGLQNADLGGAAGTQHINAWADWIAEAVFHTTVQPLATERDAFADRVDTLSEVAKRHKANYLEAVQDVQRLTSRVTELEAELAGLREPSAEPPTD
;
A
#
# COMPACT_ATOMS: atom_id res chain seq x y z
N MET A 1 -11.74 -6.51 -31.32
CA MET A 1 -11.38 -6.32 -29.90
C MET A 1 -12.63 -6.57 -29.11
N THR A 2 -12.71 -7.65 -28.34
CA THR A 2 -13.85 -7.92 -27.46
C THR A 2 -13.65 -7.08 -26.19
N GLU A 3 -14.53 -6.13 -25.95
CA GLU A 3 -14.54 -5.35 -24.70
C GLU A 3 -14.74 -6.31 -23.53
N GLN A 4 -13.90 -6.19 -22.50
CA GLN A 4 -14.08 -6.96 -21.28
C GLN A 4 -15.37 -6.50 -20.59
N PRO A 5 -16.22 -7.44 -20.14
CA PRO A 5 -17.46 -7.08 -19.49
C PRO A 5 -17.20 -6.33 -18.18
N THR A 6 -18.01 -5.30 -17.91
CA THR A 6 -17.93 -4.49 -16.70
C THR A 6 -18.17 -5.34 -15.45
N ALA A 7 -17.81 -4.83 -14.27
CA ALA A 7 -18.06 -5.56 -13.03
C ALA A 7 -19.57 -5.79 -12.80
N THR A 8 -20.41 -4.78 -13.05
CA THR A 8 -21.88 -4.91 -13.03
C THR A 8 -22.35 -6.01 -13.98
N GLN A 9 -21.86 -6.05 -15.23
CA GLN A 9 -22.22 -7.08 -16.20
C GLN A 9 -21.86 -8.48 -15.69
N ARG A 10 -20.65 -8.66 -15.14
CA ARG A 10 -20.22 -9.95 -14.57
C ARG A 10 -21.09 -10.37 -13.37
N ILE A 11 -21.47 -9.44 -12.51
CA ILE A 11 -22.37 -9.72 -11.38
C ILE A 11 -23.76 -10.12 -11.87
N ALA A 12 -24.32 -9.39 -12.84
CA ALA A 12 -25.62 -9.70 -13.44
C ALA A 12 -25.61 -11.09 -14.09
N GLU A 13 -24.59 -11.40 -14.89
CA GLU A 13 -24.41 -12.72 -15.51
C GLU A 13 -24.31 -13.85 -14.48
N THR A 14 -23.73 -13.59 -13.31
CA THR A 14 -23.60 -14.58 -12.23
C THR A 14 -24.93 -14.83 -11.51
N ILE A 15 -25.71 -13.78 -11.25
CA ILE A 15 -26.95 -13.86 -10.45
C ILE A 15 -28.15 -14.29 -11.30
N ARG A 16 -28.20 -13.89 -12.58
CA ARG A 16 -29.33 -14.09 -13.49
C ARG A 16 -29.77 -15.56 -13.61
N PRO A 17 -28.89 -16.57 -13.76
CA PRO A 17 -29.30 -17.97 -13.84
C PRO A 17 -30.04 -18.46 -12.59
N ALA A 18 -29.55 -18.09 -11.40
CA ALA A 18 -30.16 -18.50 -10.13
C ALA A 18 -31.54 -17.85 -9.93
N MET A 19 -31.70 -16.58 -10.32
CA MET A 19 -33.01 -15.90 -10.29
C MET A 19 -33.99 -16.53 -11.27
N LEU A 20 -33.57 -16.79 -12.51
CA LEU A 20 -34.42 -17.44 -13.52
C LEU A 20 -34.83 -18.85 -13.09
N GLN A 21 -33.92 -19.62 -12.47
CA GLN A 21 -34.20 -20.95 -11.94
C GLN A 21 -35.18 -20.91 -10.75
N GLY A 22 -35.00 -19.98 -9.80
CA GLY A 22 -35.92 -19.82 -8.66
C GLY A 22 -37.34 -19.42 -9.07
N LEU A 23 -37.47 -18.77 -10.24
CA LEU A 23 -38.74 -18.32 -10.80
C LEU A 23 -39.33 -19.29 -11.83
N GLN A 24 -38.72 -20.44 -12.06
CA GLN A 24 -39.12 -21.41 -13.10
C GLN A 24 -40.53 -21.99 -12.91
N ASN A 25 -41.10 -21.86 -11.71
CA ASN A 25 -42.48 -22.23 -11.37
C ASN A 25 -43.37 -21.01 -11.05
N ALA A 26 -42.85 -19.80 -11.16
CA ALA A 26 -43.65 -18.58 -11.04
C ALA A 26 -44.40 -18.39 -12.37
N ASP A 27 -45.71 -18.18 -12.30
CA ASP A 27 -46.53 -17.96 -13.49
C ASP A 27 -46.29 -16.54 -14.02
N LEU A 28 -45.20 -16.41 -14.78
CA LEU A 28 -44.77 -15.16 -15.39
C LEU A 28 -45.60 -14.95 -16.65
N GLY A 29 -46.70 -14.20 -16.54
CA GLY A 29 -47.58 -13.94 -17.68
C GLY A 29 -46.83 -13.31 -18.88
N GLY A 30 -46.54 -14.11 -19.91
CA GLY A 30 -46.05 -13.69 -21.22
C GLY A 30 -44.61 -13.13 -21.26
N ALA A 31 -44.21 -12.60 -22.42
CA ALA A 31 -42.86 -12.07 -22.68
C ALA A 31 -42.43 -10.92 -21.74
N ALA A 32 -43.39 -10.24 -21.11
CA ALA A 32 -43.14 -9.19 -20.13
C ALA A 32 -42.47 -9.72 -18.86
N GLY A 33 -42.80 -10.93 -18.40
CA GLY A 33 -42.22 -11.52 -17.19
C GLY A 33 -40.71 -11.74 -17.29
N THR A 34 -40.24 -12.25 -18.43
CA THR A 34 -38.79 -12.42 -18.70
C THR A 34 -38.06 -11.08 -18.75
N GLN A 35 -38.68 -10.04 -19.33
CA GLN A 35 -38.08 -8.69 -19.36
C GLN A 35 -37.94 -8.10 -17.96
N HIS A 36 -38.96 -8.24 -17.11
CA HIS A 36 -38.90 -7.74 -15.73
C HIS A 36 -37.83 -8.44 -14.88
N ILE A 37 -37.62 -9.75 -15.06
CA ILE A 37 -36.56 -10.47 -14.34
C ILE A 37 -35.17 -10.01 -14.77
N ASN A 38 -34.95 -9.82 -16.06
CA ASN A 38 -33.68 -9.28 -16.54
C ASN A 38 -33.43 -7.88 -15.96
N ALA A 39 -34.45 -7.01 -15.95
CA ALA A 39 -34.34 -5.69 -15.35
C ALA A 39 -34.04 -5.75 -13.83
N TRP A 40 -34.61 -6.71 -13.11
CA TRP A 40 -34.30 -6.92 -11.69
C TRP A 40 -32.89 -7.44 -11.47
N ALA A 41 -32.43 -8.39 -12.29
CA ALA A 41 -31.05 -8.89 -12.20
C ALA A 41 -30.05 -7.76 -12.45
N ASP A 42 -30.32 -6.88 -13.41
CA ASP A 42 -29.48 -5.73 -13.72
C ASP A 42 -29.51 -4.70 -12.56
N TRP A 43 -30.68 -4.43 -11.97
CA TRP A 43 -30.79 -3.55 -10.80
C TRP A 43 -30.05 -4.09 -9.57
N ILE A 44 -30.18 -5.40 -9.27
CA ILE A 44 -29.46 -6.04 -8.17
C ILE A 44 -27.95 -5.98 -8.41
N ALA A 45 -27.51 -6.24 -9.64
CA ALA A 45 -26.09 -6.20 -9.98
C ALA A 45 -25.50 -4.80 -9.78
N GLU A 46 -26.22 -3.77 -10.17
CA GLU A 46 -25.80 -2.37 -9.97
C GLU A 46 -25.78 -1.99 -8.49
N ALA A 47 -26.79 -2.43 -7.73
CA ALA A 47 -26.81 -2.24 -6.28
C ALA A 47 -25.63 -2.93 -5.60
N VAL A 48 -25.32 -4.19 -5.95
CA VAL A 48 -24.16 -4.92 -5.41
C VAL A 48 -22.84 -4.24 -5.80
N PHE A 49 -22.73 -3.76 -7.04
CA PHE A 49 -21.56 -3.04 -7.48
C PHE A 49 -21.30 -1.80 -6.62
N HIS A 50 -22.30 -0.93 -6.42
CA HIS A 50 -22.13 0.31 -5.67
C HIS A 50 -22.03 0.12 -4.15
N THR A 51 -22.77 -0.82 -3.59
CA THR A 51 -22.80 -1.03 -2.13
C THR A 51 -21.64 -1.86 -1.62
N THR A 52 -21.08 -2.73 -2.46
CA THR A 52 -20.08 -3.71 -2.05
C THR A 52 -18.80 -3.56 -2.85
N VAL A 53 -18.84 -3.73 -4.17
CA VAL A 53 -17.61 -3.85 -4.98
C VAL A 53 -16.83 -2.54 -5.04
N GLN A 54 -17.50 -1.43 -5.30
CA GLN A 54 -16.85 -0.13 -5.43
C GLN A 54 -16.20 0.35 -4.12
N PRO A 55 -16.86 0.30 -2.95
CA PRO A 55 -16.22 0.63 -1.67
C PRO A 55 -14.99 -0.24 -1.37
N LEU A 56 -15.09 -1.57 -1.57
CA LEU A 56 -13.94 -2.46 -1.38
C LEU A 56 -12.78 -2.12 -2.31
N ALA A 57 -13.05 -1.76 -3.57
CA ALA A 57 -12.02 -1.34 -4.51
C ALA A 57 -11.35 -0.04 -4.05
N THR A 58 -12.13 0.95 -3.60
CA THR A 58 -11.59 2.20 -3.06
C THR A 58 -10.75 1.98 -1.81
N GLU A 59 -11.19 1.13 -0.87
CA GLU A 59 -10.42 0.80 0.33
C GLU A 59 -9.12 0.07 0.01
N ARG A 60 -9.16 -0.86 -0.96
CA ARG A 60 -7.97 -1.56 -1.46
C ARG A 60 -6.97 -0.58 -2.03
N ASP A 61 -7.41 0.35 -2.88
CA ASP A 61 -6.52 1.32 -3.53
C ASP A 61 -5.90 2.27 -2.49
N ALA A 62 -6.70 2.76 -1.54
CA ALA A 62 -6.19 3.57 -0.42
C ALA A 62 -5.25 2.79 0.51
N PHE A 63 -5.39 1.46 0.62
CA PHE A 63 -4.45 0.62 1.34
C PHE A 63 -3.13 0.47 0.57
N ALA A 64 -3.18 0.25 -0.75
CA ALA A 64 -2.00 0.18 -1.60
C ALA A 64 -1.16 1.47 -1.51
N ASP A 65 -1.81 2.64 -1.61
CA ASP A 65 -1.13 3.94 -1.49
C ASP A 65 -0.42 4.12 -0.14
N ARG A 66 -1.06 3.65 0.96
CA ARG A 66 -0.45 3.68 2.30
C ARG A 66 0.76 2.76 2.40
N VAL A 67 0.68 1.56 1.81
CA VAL A 67 1.81 0.62 1.78
C VAL A 67 2.98 1.20 1.00
N ASP A 68 2.73 1.82 -0.16
CA ASP A 68 3.77 2.46 -0.96
C ASP A 68 4.42 3.62 -0.20
N THR A 69 3.61 4.45 0.47
CA THR A 69 4.12 5.54 1.31
C THR A 69 5.01 5.02 2.44
N LEU A 70 4.57 3.98 3.15
CA LEU A 70 5.34 3.37 4.23
C LEU A 70 6.64 2.73 3.71
N SER A 71 6.61 2.15 2.52
CA SER A 71 7.80 1.60 1.85
C SER A 71 8.84 2.69 1.57
N GLU A 72 8.41 3.85 1.06
CA GLU A 72 9.30 4.99 0.81
C GLU A 72 9.86 5.58 2.12
N VAL A 73 9.04 5.69 3.16
CA VAL A 73 9.50 6.11 4.50
C VAL A 73 10.55 5.13 5.04
N ALA A 74 10.31 3.83 4.94
CA ALA A 74 11.26 2.81 5.39
C ALA A 74 12.61 2.89 4.64
N LYS A 75 12.58 3.11 3.31
CA LYS A 75 13.79 3.33 2.51
C LYS A 75 14.57 4.55 2.99
N ARG A 76 13.87 5.67 3.25
CA ARG A 76 14.50 6.90 3.75
C ARG A 76 15.11 6.70 5.13
N HIS A 77 14.40 6.06 6.06
CA HIS A 77 14.93 5.74 7.39
C HIS A 77 16.18 4.85 7.30
N LYS A 78 16.18 3.86 6.42
CA LYS A 78 17.37 3.02 6.19
C LYS A 78 18.55 3.82 5.67
N ALA A 79 18.33 4.72 4.70
CA ALA A 79 19.38 5.59 4.18
C ALA A 79 19.96 6.49 5.28
N ASN A 80 19.10 7.17 6.04
CA ASN A 80 19.51 8.05 7.13
C ASN A 80 20.26 7.28 8.24
N TYR A 81 19.85 6.03 8.53
CA TYR A 81 20.56 5.18 9.48
C TYR A 81 21.97 4.86 9.01
N LEU A 82 22.16 4.51 7.73
CA LEU A 82 23.47 4.23 7.17
C LEU A 82 24.38 5.46 7.19
N GLU A 83 23.83 6.64 6.90
CA GLU A 83 24.54 7.92 7.00
C GLU A 83 24.97 8.20 8.45
N ALA A 84 24.06 8.05 9.41
CA ALA A 84 24.37 8.23 10.83
C ALA A 84 25.47 7.27 11.32
N VAL A 85 25.48 6.02 10.84
CA VAL A 85 26.55 5.06 11.15
C VAL A 85 27.90 5.54 10.61
N GLN A 86 27.95 6.09 9.40
CA GLN A 86 29.18 6.65 8.82
C GLN A 86 29.66 7.88 9.59
N ASP A 87 28.74 8.75 10.01
CA ASP A 87 29.06 9.93 10.80
C ASP A 87 29.62 9.55 12.18
N VAL A 88 29.04 8.56 12.85
CA VAL A 88 29.57 8.01 14.11
C VAL A 88 30.99 7.51 13.90
N GLN A 89 31.26 6.73 12.85
CA GLN A 89 32.62 6.26 12.54
C GLN A 89 33.60 7.42 12.33
N ARG A 90 33.20 8.45 11.57
CA ARG A 90 34.03 9.63 11.32
C ARG A 90 34.34 10.39 12.63
N LEU A 91 33.32 10.57 13.48
CA LEU A 91 33.48 11.24 14.77
C LEU A 91 34.36 10.43 15.72
N THR A 92 34.20 9.10 15.78
CA THR A 92 35.06 8.23 16.59
C THR A 92 36.53 8.35 16.17
N SER A 93 36.82 8.32 14.86
CA SER A 93 38.19 8.54 14.36
C SER A 93 38.72 9.91 14.77
N ARG A 94 37.92 10.97 14.62
CA ARG A 94 38.35 12.33 14.97
C ARG A 94 38.58 12.51 16.48
N VAL A 95 37.75 11.89 17.32
CA VAL A 95 37.95 11.88 18.77
C VAL A 95 39.26 11.18 19.10
N THR A 96 39.55 10.04 18.47
CA THR A 96 40.80 9.30 18.69
C THR A 96 42.03 10.13 18.28
N GLU A 97 41.97 10.82 17.13
CA GLU A 97 43.02 11.75 16.71
C GLU A 97 43.23 12.88 17.71
N LEU A 98 42.14 13.53 18.14
CA LEU A 98 42.19 14.62 19.10
C LEU A 98 42.72 14.18 20.47
N GLU A 99 42.37 12.97 20.92
CA GLU A 99 42.91 12.38 22.15
C GLU A 99 44.42 12.15 22.04
N ALA A 100 44.92 11.71 20.88
CA ALA A 100 46.35 11.55 20.63
C ALA A 100 47.09 12.90 20.56
N GLU A 101 46.53 13.89 19.86
CA GLU A 101 47.06 15.26 19.83
C GLU A 101 47.16 15.85 21.25
N LEU A 102 46.11 15.66 22.05
CA LEU A 102 46.04 16.18 23.42
C LEU A 102 47.00 15.44 24.36
N ALA A 103 47.22 14.14 24.17
CA ALA A 103 48.26 13.39 24.88
C ALA A 103 49.66 13.94 24.57
N GLY A 104 49.96 14.24 23.30
CA GLY A 104 51.23 14.85 22.91
C GLY A 104 51.46 16.25 23.49
N LEU A 105 50.40 17.05 23.63
CA LEU A 105 50.47 18.38 24.28
C LEU A 105 50.60 18.30 25.81
N ARG A 106 50.22 17.17 26.42
CA ARG A 106 50.32 16.93 27.86
C ARG A 106 51.67 16.32 28.27
N GLU A 107 52.46 15.79 27.35
CA GLU A 107 53.86 15.48 27.66
C GLU A 107 54.57 16.79 28.02
N PRO A 108 55.16 16.90 29.22
CA PRO A 108 55.80 18.13 29.64
C PRO A 108 56.94 18.43 28.67
N SER A 109 56.97 19.64 28.11
CA SER A 109 58.19 20.25 27.58
C SER A 109 59.25 20.08 28.65
N ALA A 110 60.14 19.11 28.45
CA ALA A 110 61.34 18.97 29.25
C ALA A 110 62.19 20.22 28.99
N GLU A 111 62.05 21.23 29.85
CA GLU A 111 63.04 22.30 29.94
C GLU A 111 64.41 21.64 30.19
N PRO A 112 65.42 21.93 29.35
CA PRO A 112 66.75 21.40 29.58
C PRO A 112 67.29 22.01 30.88
N PRO A 113 67.97 21.24 31.74
CA PRO A 113 68.62 21.81 32.91
C PRO A 113 69.68 22.81 32.44
N THR A 114 69.51 24.06 32.88
CA THR A 114 70.54 25.10 32.81
C THR A 114 71.66 24.73 33.77
N ASP A 115 72.85 24.47 33.23
CA ASP A 115 74.14 24.50 33.92
C ASP A 115 75.02 25.57 33.23
#